data_AF-A0A1G6Z5V8-F1
#
_entry.id   AF-A0A1G6Z5V8-F1
#
_cell.length_a   1.000
_cell.length_b   1.000
_cell.length_c   1.000
_cell.angle_alpha   90.00
_cell.angle_beta   90.00
_cell.angle_gamma   90.00
#
_symmetry.space_group_name_H-M   'P 1'
#
loop_
_entity.id
_entity.type
_entity.pdbx_description
1 polymer ?
#
loop_
_entity_poly.entity_id
_entity_poly.type
_entity_poly.pdbx_seq_one_letter_code
_entity_poly.pdbx_strand_id
1 'polypeptide(L)'
;MAYAVEASDDPVPFRLKLWLGSAFALADAAAGLAASTLAAKRRALERRLDPILAAPSGCELTRALQAKLRRARDQLLTFVDWPGQVGATNNACERNLRPAVIQRKVTNGYRAMWAAQGEADVRTVVDTARLVPGTSVFGTILTTVTA
;
A
#
# COMPACT_ATOMS: atom_id res chain seq x y z
N MET A 1 2.21 -15.88 0.32
CA MET A 1 3.03 -16.26 -0.85
C MET A 1 3.87 -17.49 -0.56
N ALA A 2 4.77 -17.48 0.44
CA ALA A 2 5.58 -18.66 0.78
C ALA A 2 4.71 -19.92 1.02
N TYR A 3 3.72 -19.82 1.90
CA TYR A 3 2.78 -20.91 2.15
C TYR A 3 1.97 -21.36 0.91
N ALA A 4 1.61 -20.44 0.01
CA ALA A 4 0.85 -20.79 -1.20
C ALA A 4 1.71 -21.43 -2.29
N VAL A 5 3.03 -21.15 -2.30
CA VAL A 5 4.00 -21.78 -3.20
C VAL A 5 4.40 -23.17 -2.69
N GLU A 6 4.40 -23.37 -1.37
CA GLU A 6 4.71 -24.66 -0.74
C GLU A 6 3.49 -25.61 -0.67
N ALA A 7 2.27 -25.07 -0.56
CA ALA A 7 1.05 -25.86 -0.36
C ALA A 7 0.26 -26.14 -1.66
N SER A 8 0.76 -25.76 -2.83
CA SER A 8 0.02 -25.89 -4.10
C SER A 8 0.95 -26.18 -5.28
N ASP A 9 0.69 -27.23 -6.04
CA ASP A 9 1.32 -27.53 -7.35
C ASP A 9 0.88 -26.54 -8.47
N ASP A 10 0.31 -25.40 -8.07
CA ASP A 10 -0.22 -24.43 -9.02
C ASP A 10 0.90 -23.48 -9.47
N PRO A 11 1.06 -23.24 -10.79
CA PRO A 11 2.06 -22.30 -11.27
C PRO A 11 1.75 -20.82 -10.91
N VAL A 12 0.51 -20.48 -10.55
CA VAL A 12 0.06 -19.11 -10.31
C VAL A 12 0.81 -18.43 -9.16
N PRO A 13 0.89 -18.99 -7.93
CA PRO A 13 1.65 -18.38 -6.83
C PRO A 13 3.11 -18.09 -7.20
N PHE A 14 3.77 -18.99 -7.93
CA PHE A 14 5.14 -18.80 -8.37
C PHE A 14 5.26 -17.68 -9.42
N ARG A 15 4.43 -17.70 -10.47
CA ARG A 15 4.41 -16.63 -11.49
C ARG A 15 4.14 -15.26 -10.87
N LEU A 16 3.26 -15.22 -9.87
CA LEU A 16 2.93 -14.02 -9.13
C LEU A 16 4.10 -13.53 -8.25
N LYS A 17 4.85 -14.44 -7.62
CA LYS A 17 6.09 -14.10 -6.90
C LYS A 17 7.11 -13.43 -7.84
N LEU A 18 7.32 -13.97 -9.04
CA LEU A 18 8.21 -13.37 -10.04
C LEU A 18 7.71 -12.01 -10.53
N TRP A 19 6.39 -11.87 -10.70
CA TRP A 19 5.76 -10.61 -11.06
C TRP A 19 6.00 -9.54 -9.97
N LEU A 20 5.78 -9.88 -8.70
CA LEU A 20 6.05 -8.99 -7.56
C LEU A 20 7.52 -8.59 -7.49
N GLY A 21 8.46 -9.53 -7.71
CA GLY A 21 9.88 -9.20 -7.79
C GLY A 21 10.19 -8.19 -8.90
N SER A 22 9.53 -8.30 -10.06
CA SER A 22 9.67 -7.32 -11.15
C SER A 22 9.07 -5.96 -10.77
N ALA A 23 7.96 -5.94 -10.04
CA ALA A 23 7.34 -4.69 -9.57
C ALA A 23 8.21 -3.98 -8.52
N PHE A 24 8.80 -4.71 -7.56
CA PHE A 24 9.72 -4.14 -6.59
C PHE A 24 11.00 -3.60 -7.24
N ALA A 25 11.59 -4.33 -8.19
CA ALA A 25 12.74 -3.83 -8.94
C ALA A 25 12.41 -2.54 -9.72
N LEU A 26 11.18 -2.42 -10.25
CA LEU A 26 10.73 -1.17 -10.87
C LEU A 26 10.62 -0.05 -9.83
N ALA A 27 10.09 -0.33 -8.65
CA ALA A 27 9.93 0.64 -7.57
C ALA A 27 11.27 1.21 -7.11
N ASP A 28 12.27 0.35 -6.92
CA ASP A 28 13.61 0.75 -6.51
C ASP A 28 14.29 1.66 -7.55
N ALA A 29 14.02 1.43 -8.83
CA ALA A 29 14.57 2.23 -9.93
C ALA A 29 13.72 3.47 -10.29
N ALA A 30 12.49 3.58 -9.77
CA ALA A 30 11.47 4.47 -10.35
C ALA A 30 11.88 5.94 -10.36
N ALA A 31 12.53 6.41 -9.28
CA ALA A 31 12.95 7.80 -9.12
C ALA A 31 13.99 8.26 -10.16
N GLY A 32 14.74 7.32 -10.77
CA GLY A 32 15.77 7.61 -11.77
C GLY A 32 15.34 7.40 -13.22
N LEU A 33 14.10 6.98 -13.48
CA LEU A 33 13.62 6.66 -14.82
C LEU A 33 12.80 7.79 -15.44
N ALA A 34 12.92 7.97 -16.76
CA ALA A 34 12.05 8.86 -17.51
C ALA A 34 10.58 8.42 -17.44
N ALA A 35 9.65 9.38 -17.46
CA ALA A 35 8.21 9.12 -17.38
C ALA A 35 7.70 8.17 -18.49
N SER A 36 8.24 8.29 -19.71
CA SER A 36 7.93 7.39 -20.82
C SER A 36 8.35 5.94 -20.55
N THR A 37 9.54 5.75 -19.96
CA THR A 37 10.06 4.44 -19.56
C THR A 37 9.23 3.83 -18.43
N LEU A 38 8.83 4.64 -17.44
CA LEU A 38 7.93 4.21 -16.37
C LEU A 38 6.58 3.74 -16.91
N ALA A 39 5.96 4.53 -17.79
CA ALA A 39 4.70 4.17 -18.43
C ALA A 39 4.81 2.87 -19.26
N ALA A 40 5.91 2.69 -20.00
CA ALA A 40 6.16 1.48 -20.76
C ALA A 40 6.33 0.24 -19.85
N LYS A 41 7.10 0.37 -18.76
CA LYS A 41 7.31 -0.72 -17.79
C LYS A 41 6.03 -1.05 -17.02
N ARG A 42 5.23 -0.06 -16.63
CA ARG A 42 3.90 -0.24 -16.02
C ARG A 42 3.00 -1.08 -16.92
N ARG A 43 2.83 -0.67 -18.19
CA ARG A 43 2.02 -1.41 -19.17
C ARG A 43 2.52 -2.84 -19.37
N ALA A 44 3.84 -3.06 -19.37
CA ALA A 44 4.41 -4.39 -19.48
C ALA A 44 4.09 -5.28 -18.25
N LEU A 45 4.14 -4.71 -17.03
CA LEU A 45 3.74 -5.42 -15.82
C LEU A 45 2.24 -5.73 -15.80
N GLU A 46 1.38 -4.77 -16.17
CA GLU A 46 -0.08 -4.97 -16.27
C GLU A 46 -0.41 -6.12 -17.24
N ARG A 47 0.17 -6.10 -18.45
CA ARG A 47 -0.02 -7.18 -19.45
C ARG A 47 0.45 -8.55 -18.94
N ARG A 48 1.54 -8.60 -18.16
CA ARG A 48 2.04 -9.85 -17.56
C ARG A 48 1.16 -10.35 -16.41
N LEU A 49 0.46 -9.44 -15.72
CA LEU A 49 -0.42 -9.77 -14.60
C LEU A 49 -1.72 -10.44 -15.06
N ASP A 50 -2.30 -9.96 -16.16
CA ASP A 50 -3.58 -10.46 -16.67
C ASP A 50 -3.65 -11.99 -16.85
N PRO A 51 -2.71 -12.66 -17.55
CA PRO A 51 -2.76 -14.11 -17.68
C PRO A 51 -2.45 -14.86 -16.36
N ILE A 52 -1.86 -14.21 -15.35
CA ILE A 52 -1.66 -14.81 -14.03
C ILE A 52 -2.98 -14.79 -13.25
N LEU A 53 -3.75 -13.70 -13.35
CA LEU A 53 -5.04 -13.54 -12.67
C LEU A 53 -6.19 -14.27 -13.38
N ALA A 54 -6.04 -14.57 -14.68
CA ALA A 54 -7.02 -15.32 -15.46
C ALA A 54 -6.80 -16.84 -15.44
N ALA A 55 -5.61 -17.30 -15.04
CA ALA A 55 -5.29 -18.73 -15.02
C ALA A 55 -6.23 -19.49 -14.06
N PRO A 56 -6.85 -20.61 -14.51
CA PRO A 56 -7.66 -21.44 -13.63
C PRO A 56 -6.79 -22.09 -12.56
N SER A 57 -7.35 -22.24 -11.36
CA SER A 57 -6.67 -22.85 -10.22
C SER A 57 -7.61 -23.81 -9.50
N GLY A 58 -7.13 -25.03 -9.24
CA GLY A 58 -7.81 -26.01 -8.39
C GLY A 58 -7.68 -25.71 -6.89
N CYS A 59 -6.73 -24.85 -6.51
CA CYS A 59 -6.47 -24.51 -5.11
C CYS A 59 -7.32 -23.32 -4.66
N GLU A 60 -8.10 -23.48 -3.59
CA GLU A 60 -8.93 -22.41 -3.02
C GLU A 60 -8.09 -21.20 -2.60
N LEU A 61 -6.93 -21.44 -1.97
CA LEU A 61 -6.03 -20.38 -1.51
C LEU A 61 -5.53 -19.52 -2.69
N THR A 62 -5.16 -20.16 -3.80
CA THR A 62 -4.72 -19.47 -5.01
C THR A 62 -5.87 -18.67 -5.63
N ARG A 63 -7.09 -19.22 -5.68
CA ARG A 63 -8.28 -18.49 -6.16
C ARG A 63 -8.58 -17.26 -5.29
N ALA A 64 -8.51 -17.40 -3.97
CA ALA A 64 -8.71 -16.29 -3.03
C ALA A 64 -7.66 -15.19 -3.22
N LEU A 65 -6.40 -15.58 -3.42
CA LEU A 65 -5.30 -14.65 -3.72
C LEU A 65 -5.52 -13.91 -5.04
N GLN A 66 -5.84 -14.62 -6.12
CA GLN A 66 -6.16 -14.00 -7.42
C GLN A 66 -7.35 -13.03 -7.29
N ALA A 67 -8.40 -13.41 -6.56
CA ALA A 67 -9.57 -12.55 -6.33
C ALA A 67 -9.19 -11.26 -5.57
N LYS A 68 -8.34 -11.37 -4.56
CA LYS A 68 -7.83 -10.20 -3.83
C LYS A 68 -7.04 -9.27 -4.74
N LEU A 69 -6.17 -9.81 -5.59
CA LEU A 69 -5.37 -9.01 -6.52
C LEU A 69 -6.21 -8.40 -7.64
N ARG A 70 -7.22 -9.10 -8.16
CA ARG A 70 -8.17 -8.54 -9.12
C ARG A 70 -8.89 -7.32 -8.55
N ARG A 71 -9.35 -7.38 -7.29
CA ARG A 71 -9.98 -6.24 -6.61
C ARG A 71 -9.05 -5.05 -6.42
N ALA A 72 -7.75 -5.30 -6.25
CA ALA A 72 -6.75 -4.27 -6.04
C ALA A 72 -5.98 -3.88 -7.31
N ARG A 73 -6.37 -4.36 -8.51
CA ARG A 73 -5.57 -4.31 -9.74
C ARG A 73 -5.05 -2.91 -10.05
N ASP A 74 -5.91 -1.89 -9.91
CA ASP A 74 -5.58 -0.51 -10.23
C ASP A 74 -4.68 0.18 -9.18
N GLN A 75 -4.50 -0.44 -8.01
CA GLN A 75 -3.70 0.07 -6.89
C GLN A 75 -2.32 -0.59 -6.79
N LEU A 76 -2.08 -1.70 -7.50
CA LEU A 76 -0.84 -2.49 -7.33
C LEU A 76 0.43 -1.74 -7.78
N LEU A 77 0.29 -0.76 -8.68
CA LEU A 77 1.40 -0.02 -9.29
C LEU A 77 1.33 1.49 -9.03
N THR A 78 0.58 1.94 -8.01
CA THR A 78 0.42 3.37 -7.68
C THR A 78 1.75 4.10 -7.47
N PHE A 79 2.80 3.42 -7.01
CA PHE A 79 4.14 3.99 -6.86
C PHE A 79 4.76 4.49 -8.17
N VAL A 80 4.30 3.98 -9.32
CA VAL A 80 4.77 4.44 -10.64
C VAL A 80 4.29 5.86 -10.94
N ASP A 81 3.09 6.22 -10.45
CA ASP A 81 2.50 7.53 -10.67
C ASP A 81 3.13 8.60 -9.74
N TRP A 82 3.79 8.16 -8.66
CA TRP A 82 4.40 9.02 -7.64
C TRP A 82 5.82 8.54 -7.28
N PRO A 83 6.75 8.52 -8.24
CA PRO A 83 8.07 7.95 -8.06
C PRO A 83 8.84 8.71 -6.97
N GLY A 84 9.41 7.97 -6.02
CA GLY A 84 10.15 8.53 -4.88
C GLY A 84 9.28 9.11 -3.75
N GLN A 85 7.97 9.25 -3.95
CA GLN A 85 7.03 9.74 -2.92
C GLN A 85 6.23 8.59 -2.30
N VAL A 86 5.80 7.63 -3.12
CA VAL A 86 5.03 6.46 -2.68
C VAL A 86 5.86 5.20 -2.89
N GLY A 87 6.02 4.41 -1.82
CA GLY A 87 6.68 3.10 -1.91
C GLY A 87 5.78 2.03 -2.51
N ALA A 88 6.36 0.96 -3.04
CA ALA A 88 5.61 -0.19 -3.58
C ALA A 88 4.97 -1.07 -2.49
N THR A 89 5.21 -0.79 -1.22
CA THR A 89 4.61 -1.50 -0.09
C THR A 89 3.90 -0.50 0.83
N ASN A 90 2.90 -0.98 1.56
CA ASN A 90 2.15 -0.21 2.55
C ASN A 90 2.90 -0.04 3.89
N ASN A 91 4.19 -0.43 3.99
CA ASN A 91 4.94 -0.45 5.25
C ASN A 91 4.99 0.94 5.93
N ALA A 92 5.10 2.02 5.15
CA ALA A 92 5.05 3.38 5.70
C ALA A 92 3.69 3.67 6.36
N CYS A 93 2.59 3.33 5.69
CA CYS A 93 1.24 3.48 6.25
C CYS A 93 1.04 2.60 7.49
N GLU A 94 1.49 1.34 7.45
CA GLU A 94 1.42 0.43 8.61
C GLU A 94 2.21 0.98 9.80
N ARG A 95 3.41 1.54 9.56
CA ARG A 95 4.22 2.21 10.58
C ARG A 95 3.50 3.41 11.18
N ASN A 96 2.90 4.26 10.35
CA ASN A 96 2.15 5.44 10.80
C ASN A 96 0.90 5.07 11.60
N LEU A 97 0.29 3.92 11.33
CA LEU A 97 -0.86 3.43 12.10
C LEU A 97 -0.48 2.84 13.47
N ARG A 98 0.79 2.45 13.69
CA ARG A 98 1.22 1.76 14.94
C ARG A 98 0.89 2.51 16.23
N PRO A 99 1.12 3.83 16.34
CA PRO A 99 0.78 4.56 17.55
C PRO A 99 -0.71 4.43 17.92
N ALA A 100 -1.61 4.45 16.93
CA ALA A 100 -3.05 4.29 17.13
C ALA A 100 -3.41 2.92 17.71
N VAL A 101 -2.88 1.85 17.10
CA VAL A 101 -3.18 0.48 17.52
C VAL A 101 -2.54 0.15 18.87
N ILE A 102 -1.37 0.72 19.18
CA ILE A 102 -0.71 0.61 20.49
C ILE A 102 -1.55 1.31 21.55
N GLN A 103 -1.97 2.56 21.30
CA GLN A 103 -2.83 3.31 22.22
C GLN A 103 -4.11 2.54 22.50
N ARG A 104 -4.77 2.03 21.46
CA ARG A 104 -6.02 1.27 21.60
C ARG A 104 -5.82 0.02 22.46
N LYS A 105 -4.69 -0.67 22.28
CA LYS A 105 -4.35 -1.86 23.06
C LYS A 105 -4.12 -1.53 24.53
N VAL A 106 -3.39 -0.46 24.83
CA VAL A 106 -3.04 -0.05 26.21
C VAL A 106 -4.25 0.52 26.96
N THR A 107 -5.07 1.31 26.28
CA THR A 107 -6.20 2.03 26.91
C THR A 107 -7.52 1.26 26.86
N ASN A 108 -7.54 0.07 26.24
CA ASN A 108 -8.76 -0.65 25.88
C ASN A 108 -9.71 0.18 24.97
N GLY A 109 -9.14 1.11 24.20
CA GLY A 109 -9.82 1.95 23.23
C GLY A 109 -10.72 3.03 23.86
N TYR A 110 -11.29 3.86 22.98
CA TYR A 110 -12.25 4.89 23.37
C TYR A 110 -13.62 4.29 23.69
N ARG A 111 -14.29 4.85 24.70
CA ARG A 111 -15.67 4.47 25.09
C ARG A 111 -16.75 5.31 24.40
N ALA A 112 -16.35 6.35 23.67
CA ALA A 112 -17.24 7.21 22.93
C ALA A 112 -16.71 7.46 21.52
N MET A 113 -17.58 7.37 20.52
CA MET A 113 -17.20 7.54 19.10
C MET A 113 -16.64 8.93 18.82
N TRP A 114 -17.16 9.97 19.47
CA TRP A 114 -16.66 11.33 19.30
C TRP A 114 -15.18 11.46 19.71
N ALA A 115 -14.76 10.74 20.75
CA ALA A 115 -13.37 10.77 21.23
C ALA A 115 -12.43 10.03 20.27
N ALA A 116 -12.91 8.91 19.70
CA ALA A 116 -12.17 8.18 18.66
C ALA A 116 -12.01 9.03 17.38
N GLN A 117 -13.08 9.69 16.95
CA GLN A 117 -13.03 10.56 15.77
C GLN A 117 -12.13 11.77 16.00
N GLY A 118 -12.28 12.45 17.14
CA GLY A 118 -11.44 13.60 17.47
C GLY A 118 -9.94 13.26 17.52
N GLU A 119 -9.57 12.07 18.03
CA GLU A 119 -8.17 11.64 17.97
C GLU A 119 -7.70 11.33 16.54
N ALA A 120 -8.54 10.68 15.73
CA ALA A 120 -8.23 10.40 14.33
C ALA A 120 -8.02 11.69 13.53
N ASP A 121 -8.86 12.70 13.76
CA ASP A 121 -8.78 14.02 13.11
C ASP A 121 -7.48 14.73 13.50
N VAL A 122 -7.18 14.81 14.81
CA VAL A 122 -5.94 15.41 15.31
C VAL A 122 -4.71 14.70 14.74
N ARG A 123 -4.68 13.36 14.77
CA ARG A 123 -3.55 12.59 14.21
C ARG A 123 -3.39 12.85 12.72
N THR A 124 -4.48 12.91 11.96
CA THR A 124 -4.45 13.18 10.52
C THR A 124 -3.79 14.53 10.22
N VAL A 125 -4.17 15.59 10.94
CA VAL A 125 -3.57 16.93 10.79
C VAL A 125 -2.09 16.91 11.16
N VAL A 126 -1.75 16.34 12.32
CA VAL A 126 -0.38 16.29 12.84
C VAL A 126 0.55 15.51 11.92
N ASP A 127 0.15 14.32 11.49
CA ASP A 127 0.99 13.45 10.66
C ASP A 127 1.14 14.01 9.24
N THR A 128 0.12 14.69 8.71
CA THR A 128 0.22 15.41 7.43
C THR A 128 1.19 16.59 7.53
N ALA A 129 1.10 17.40 8.60
CA ALA A 129 2.02 18.51 8.83
C ALA A 129 3.49 18.05 8.89
N ARG A 130 3.75 16.87 9.46
CA ARG A 130 5.10 16.28 9.56
C ARG A 130 5.70 15.87 8.21
N LEU A 131 4.90 15.70 7.16
CA LEU A 131 5.40 15.36 5.83
C LEU A 131 6.01 16.57 5.10
N VAL A 132 5.70 17.80 5.54
CA VAL A 132 6.17 19.03 4.90
C VAL A 132 7.25 19.68 5.78
N PRO A 133 8.54 19.67 5.36
CA PRO A 133 9.62 20.29 6.11
C PRO A 133 9.35 21.77 6.43
N GLY A 134 9.66 22.20 7.66
CA GLY A 134 9.46 23.58 8.11
C GLY A 134 8.03 23.91 8.56
N THR A 135 7.09 22.97 8.50
CA THR A 135 5.71 23.19 8.94
C THR A 135 5.57 23.05 10.46
N SER A 136 5.02 24.06 11.12
CA SER A 136 4.68 23.98 12.55
C SER A 136 3.43 23.15 12.76
N VAL A 137 3.55 22.06 13.53
CA VAL A 137 2.40 21.22 13.92
C VAL A 137 1.36 22.06 14.67
N PHE A 138 1.79 22.86 15.64
CA PHE A 138 0.89 23.73 16.39
C PHE A 138 0.21 24.77 15.50
N GLY A 139 0.96 25.39 14.60
CA GLY A 139 0.40 26.35 13.63
C GLY A 139 -0.63 25.72 12.69
N THR A 140 -0.40 24.47 12.28
CA THR A 140 -1.33 23.73 11.41
C THR A 140 -2.62 23.39 12.15
N ILE A 141 -2.53 22.92 13.40
CA ILE A 141 -3.71 22.67 14.24
C ILE A 141 -4.49 23.97 14.46
N LEU A 142 -3.80 25.05 14.84
CA LEU A 142 -4.43 26.36 15.06
C LEU A 142 -5.18 26.81 13.82
N THR A 143 -4.53 26.78 12.65
CA THR A 143 -5.15 27.16 11.37
C THR A 143 -6.38 26.31 11.06
N THR A 144 -6.31 24.99 11.29
CA THR A 144 -7.40 24.06 10.99
C THR A 144 -8.63 24.30 11.86
N VAL A 145 -8.44 24.70 13.13
CA VAL A 145 -9.54 24.95 14.07
C VAL A 145 -10.13 26.37 13.90
N THR A 146 -9.36 27.31 13.34
CA THR A 146 -9.79 28.70 13.11
C THR A 146 -10.37 28.97 11.72
N ALA A 147 -10.26 28.02 10.78
CA ALA A 147 -10.78 28.12 9.42
C ALA A 147 -12.30 27.87 9.37
#